data_AF-A0A3D3PUH4-F1
#
_entry.id   AF-A0A3D3PUH4-F1
#
_cell.length_a   1.000
_cell.length_b   1.000
_cell.length_c   1.000
_cell.angle_alpha   90.00
_cell.angle_beta   90.00
_cell.angle_gamma   90.00
#
_symmetry.space_group_name_H-M   'P 1'
#
loop_
_entity.id
_entity.type
_entity.pdbx_description
1 polymer ?
#
loop_
_entity_poly.entity_id
_entity_poly.type
_entity_poly.pdbx_seq_one_letter_code
_entity_poly.pdbx_strand_id
1 'polypeptide(L)'
;AGRLFPLSLAAEGSCTLGGNLATNAGGTAVLRYGNTRELCLGLEVVTPQGEIWSGLGGLRKDNTGYDLRDLFIGAEGTLGIIT
;
A
#
# COMPACT_ATOMS: atom_id res chain seq x y z
N ALA A 1 7.28 13.98 17.90
CA ALA A 1 7.66 12.69 18.51
C ALA A 1 6.40 12.05 19.11
N GLY A 2 6.21 10.73 19.01
CA GLY A 2 4.98 10.04 19.44
C GLY A 2 4.01 9.72 18.30
N ARG A 3 4.51 9.18 17.19
CA ARG A 3 3.70 8.61 16.09
C ARG A 3 4.04 7.13 15.95
N LEU A 4 3.07 6.35 15.52
CA LEU A 4 3.17 4.90 15.35
C LEU A 4 2.75 4.55 13.92
N PHE A 5 3.57 3.79 13.21
CA PHE A 5 3.12 3.03 12.06
C PHE A 5 2.63 1.67 12.58
N PRO A 6 1.32 1.38 12.51
CA PRO A 6 0.72 0.32 13.32
C PRO A 6 0.79 -1.08 12.71
N LEU A 7 1.28 -1.21 11.47
CA LEU A 7 1.44 -2.52 10.84
C LEU A 7 2.56 -3.28 11.55
N SER A 8 2.21 -4.41 12.16
CA SER A 8 3.17 -5.27 12.84
C SER A 8 2.96 -6.74 12.50
N LEU A 9 4.02 -7.41 12.04
CA LEU A 9 4.04 -8.78 11.53
C LEU A 9 5.39 -9.46 11.78
N ALA A 10 5.41 -10.79 11.84
CA ALA A 10 6.60 -11.54 12.27
C ALA A 10 7.83 -11.33 11.36
N ALA A 11 7.62 -11.00 10.09
CA ALA A 11 8.67 -10.73 9.11
C ALA A 11 9.14 -9.27 9.07
N GLU A 12 8.80 -8.43 10.06
CA GLU A 12 9.19 -7.00 10.11
C GLU A 12 10.68 -6.73 9.86
N GLY A 13 11.56 -7.65 10.27
CA GLY A 13 13.00 -7.52 10.08
C GLY A 13 13.48 -7.64 8.63
N SER A 14 12.64 -8.13 7.71
CA SER A 14 13.02 -8.37 6.31
C SER A 14 11.95 -7.94 5.29
N CYS A 15 10.69 -7.81 5.68
CA CYS A 15 9.62 -7.39 4.79
C CYS A 15 9.80 -5.92 4.37
N THR A 16 9.40 -5.60 3.14
CA THR A 16 9.40 -4.23 2.63
C THR A 16 7.97 -3.68 2.61
N LEU A 17 7.83 -2.34 2.63
CA LEU A 17 6.51 -1.71 2.49
C LEU A 17 5.85 -2.04 1.15
N GLY A 18 6.61 -2.04 0.05
CA GLY A 18 6.12 -2.42 -1.26
C GLY A 18 5.62 -3.87 -1.30
N GLY A 19 6.34 -4.81 -0.67
CA GLY A 19 5.90 -6.20 -0.53
C GLY A 19 4.62 -6.31 0.29
N ASN A 20 4.57 -5.64 1.44
CA ASN A 20 3.39 -5.63 2.31
C ASN A 20 2.15 -5.07 1.57
N LEU A 21 2.31 -4.02 0.78
CA LEU A 21 1.23 -3.46 -0.06
C LEU A 21 0.86 -4.41 -1.20
N ALA A 22 1.85 -4.98 -1.89
CA ALA A 22 1.61 -5.92 -3.00
C ALA A 22 0.83 -7.16 -2.54
N THR A 23 1.06 -7.66 -1.33
CA THR A 23 0.34 -8.84 -0.78
C THR A 23 -0.87 -8.47 0.08
N ASN A 24 -1.17 -7.18 0.24
CA ASN A 24 -2.14 -6.68 1.22
C ASN A 24 -1.98 -7.27 2.65
N ALA A 25 -0.77 -7.17 3.20
CA ALA A 25 -0.41 -7.82 4.46
C ALA A 25 -1.29 -7.37 5.65
N GLY A 26 -1.63 -8.35 6.48
CA GLY A 26 -2.28 -8.17 7.77
C GLY A 26 -1.32 -8.43 8.93
N GLY A 27 -1.50 -7.72 10.02
CA GLY A 27 -0.70 -7.84 11.24
C GLY A 27 -1.52 -8.21 12.48
N THR A 28 -0.85 -8.37 13.62
CA THR A 28 -1.51 -8.68 14.91
C THR A 28 -2.51 -7.60 15.33
N ALA A 29 -2.28 -6.36 14.92
CA ALA A 29 -3.12 -5.21 15.25
C ALA A 29 -4.16 -4.85 14.18
N VAL A 30 -4.43 -5.74 13.21
CA VAL A 30 -5.36 -5.50 12.09
C VAL A 30 -6.77 -5.12 12.56
N LEU A 31 -7.25 -5.71 13.66
CA LEU A 31 -8.57 -5.40 14.22
C LEU A 31 -8.71 -3.93 14.67
N ARG A 32 -7.59 -3.29 15.04
CA ARG A 32 -7.59 -1.89 15.49
C ARG A 32 -7.28 -0.91 14.37
N TYR A 33 -6.38 -1.27 13.46
CA TYR A 33 -5.81 -0.34 12.49
C TYR A 33 -6.11 -0.66 11.03
N GLY A 34 -6.73 -1.79 10.74
CA GLY A 34 -6.91 -2.30 9.38
C GLY A 34 -5.65 -2.99 8.85
N ASN A 35 -5.75 -3.51 7.62
CA ASN A 35 -4.62 -4.08 6.91
C ASN A 35 -3.76 -2.98 6.26
N THR A 36 -2.74 -3.34 5.49
CA THR A 36 -1.88 -2.38 4.76
C THR A 36 -2.62 -1.39 3.86
N ARG A 37 -3.72 -1.79 3.22
CA ARG A 37 -4.55 -0.94 2.35
C ARG A 37 -5.13 0.23 3.12
N GLU A 38 -5.69 -0.03 4.29
CA GLU A 38 -6.26 1.00 5.18
C GLU A 38 -5.22 2.01 5.67
N LEU A 39 -3.94 1.64 5.65
CA LEU A 39 -2.82 2.49 6.05
C LEU A 39 -2.21 3.26 4.87
N CYS A 40 -2.62 2.97 3.63
CA CYS A 40 -2.05 3.56 2.42
C CYS A 40 -2.88 4.76 1.93
N LEU A 41 -2.25 5.93 1.79
CA LEU A 41 -2.91 7.12 1.23
C LEU A 41 -2.73 7.27 -0.28
N GLY A 42 -1.65 6.73 -0.83
CA GLY A 42 -1.31 6.83 -2.24
C GLY A 42 -0.15 5.92 -2.59
N LEU A 43 0.02 5.65 -3.88
CA LEU A 43 1.07 4.79 -4.43
C LEU A 43 1.65 5.38 -5.70
N GLU A 44 2.90 5.05 -5.97
CA GLU A 44 3.50 5.15 -7.29
C GLU A 44 3.73 3.73 -7.82
N VAL A 45 3.41 3.50 -9.09
CA VAL A 45 3.53 2.18 -9.72
C VAL A 45 4.08 2.31 -11.12
N VAL A 46 5.06 1.47 -11.45
CA VAL A 46 5.56 1.27 -12.81
C VAL A 46 4.82 0.10 -13.45
N THR A 47 4.12 0.35 -14.55
CA THR A 47 3.36 -0.68 -15.28
C THR A 47 4.29 -1.57 -16.13
N PRO A 48 3.82 -2.73 -16.62
CA PRO A 48 4.60 -3.58 -17.52
C PRO A 48 5.03 -2.90 -18.82
N GLN A 49 4.31 -1.86 -19.23
CA GLN A 49 4.62 -1.02 -20.40
C GLN A 49 5.72 0.01 -20.10
N GLY A 50 6.19 0.11 -18.86
CA GLY A 50 7.17 1.09 -18.41
C GLY A 50 6.58 2.47 -18.12
N GLU A 51 5.25 2.60 -18.11
CA GLU A 51 4.59 3.84 -17.75
C GLU A 51 4.55 4.00 -16.23
N ILE A 52 4.73 5.22 -15.75
CA ILE A 52 4.63 5.54 -14.32
C ILE A 52 3.22 6.05 -14.06
N TRP A 53 2.46 5.30 -13.27
CA TRP A 53 1.24 5.78 -12.67
C TRP A 53 1.55 6.44 -11.33
N SER A 54 1.26 7.74 -11.22
CA SER A 54 1.49 8.53 -10.01
C SER A 54 0.16 8.83 -9.31
N GLY A 55 -0.06 8.14 -8.19
CA GLY A 55 -1.19 8.34 -7.29
C GLY A 55 -0.76 8.79 -5.89
N LEU A 56 0.45 9.36 -5.76
CA LEU A 56 0.96 9.84 -4.48
C LEU A 56 0.18 11.08 -4.02
N GLY A 57 -0.68 10.90 -3.03
CA GLY A 57 -1.49 11.95 -2.42
C GLY A 57 -1.50 11.85 -0.89
N GLY A 58 -1.65 13.01 -0.23
CA GLY A 58 -1.76 13.10 1.24
C GLY A 58 -3.19 13.27 1.74
N LEU A 59 -4.19 13.26 0.84
CA LEU A 59 -5.58 13.51 1.18
C LEU A 59 -6.21 12.26 1.81
N ARG A 60 -6.92 12.44 2.92
CA ARG A 60 -7.68 11.34 3.54
C ARG A 60 -8.99 11.01 2.81
N LYS A 61 -9.50 11.95 2.01
CA LYS A 61 -10.66 11.77 1.16
C LYS A 61 -10.37 12.43 -0.18
N ASP A 62 -10.37 11.63 -1.23
CA ASP A 62 -10.23 12.07 -2.60
C ASP A 62 -11.15 11.22 -3.48
N ASN A 63 -12.02 11.87 -4.25
CA ASN A 63 -13.05 11.23 -5.06
C ASN A 63 -12.90 11.63 -6.54
N THR A 64 -11.72 12.06 -6.98
CA THR A 64 -11.47 12.41 -8.38
C THR A 64 -11.15 11.18 -9.22
N GLY A 65 -12.19 10.41 -9.58
CA GLY A 65 -12.07 9.22 -10.41
C GLY A 65 -12.07 7.91 -9.62
N TYR A 66 -11.50 6.86 -10.20
CA TYR A 66 -11.46 5.53 -9.60
C TYR A 66 -10.28 5.37 -8.63
N ASP A 67 -10.48 4.55 -7.61
CA ASP A 67 -9.41 4.18 -6.68
C ASP A 67 -8.48 3.13 -7.30
N LEU A 68 -7.58 3.58 -8.17
CA LEU A 68 -6.58 2.73 -8.82
C LEU A 68 -5.50 2.23 -7.85
N ARG A 69 -5.26 2.96 -6.74
CA ARG A 69 -4.36 2.50 -5.67
C ARG A 69 -4.78 1.13 -5.18
N ASP A 70 -6.08 0.97 -4.94
CA ASP A 70 -6.66 -0.26 -4.42
C ASP A 70 -6.58 -1.45 -5.40
N LEU A 71 -6.42 -1.19 -6.69
CA LEU A 71 -6.19 -2.23 -7.70
C LEU A 71 -4.79 -2.85 -7.59
N PHE A 72 -3.77 -2.04 -7.25
CA PHE A 72 -2.38 -2.50 -7.12
C PHE A 72 -2.09 -3.13 -5.75
N ILE A 73 -2.80 -2.72 -4.70
CA ILE A 73 -2.68 -3.34 -3.38
C ILE A 73 -3.32 -4.73 -3.43
N GLY A 74 -2.57 -5.76 -3.05
CA GLY A 74 -3.00 -7.16 -3.18
C GLY A 74 -2.83 -7.74 -4.60
N ALA A 75 -2.23 -7.01 -5.54
CA ALA A 75 -1.98 -7.51 -6.89
C ALA A 75 -0.78 -8.47 -6.98
N GLU A 76 -0.02 -8.63 -5.89
CA GLU A 76 1.16 -9.50 -5.80
C GLU A 76 2.23 -9.21 -6.87
N GLY A 77 2.31 -7.96 -7.34
CA GLY A 77 3.24 -7.52 -8.38
C GLY A 77 2.84 -7.89 -9.81
N THR A 78 1.66 -8.48 -10.02
CA THR A 78 1.21 -8.92 -11.36
C THR A 78 0.77 -7.77 -12.27
N LEU A 79 0.35 -6.65 -11.69
CA LEU A 79 -0.16 -5.48 -12.42
C LEU A 79 0.87 -4.35 -12.58
N GLY A 80 2.00 -4.43 -11.89
CA GLY A 80 3.04 -3.41 -11.88
C GLY A 80 3.93 -3.50 -10.66
N ILE A 81 4.99 -2.69 -10.63
CA ILE A 81 5.98 -2.61 -9.55
C ILE A 81 5.72 -1.34 -8.75
N ILE A 82 5.46 -1.49 -7.44
CA ILE A 82 5.28 -0.37 -6.52
C ILE A 82 6.65 0.25 -6.21
N THR A 83 6.78 1.58 -6.33
CA THR A 83 8.02 2.35 -6.10
C THR A 83 7.89 3.38 -4.98
#